data_AF-A0AAV5UCB4-F1
#
_entry.id   AF-A0AAV5UCB4-F1
#
_cell.length_a   1.000
_cell.length_b   1.000
_cell.length_c   1.000
_cell.angle_alpha   90.00
_cell.angle_beta   90.00
_cell.angle_gamma   90.00
#
_symmetry.space_group_name_H-M   'P 1'
#
loop_
_entity.id
_entity.type
_entity.pdbx_description
1 polymer ?
#
loop_
_entity_poly.entity_id
_entity_poly.type
_entity_poly.pdbx_seq_one_letter_code
_entity_poly.pdbx_strand_id
1 'polypeptide(L)'
;MLDGVKERDNIAVGMDVLTSYEIRCKELDSFVLRAREAMAATTRSVVKEARLAEIRQEVLRSAKLNGYFVRNPRERDLLEKDKKLQQLSLKSPAIADAPPLYCAKDSTWHRLHF
;
A
#
# COMPACT_ATOMS: atom_id res chain seq x y z
N MET A 1 -3.16 -22.79 -27.01
CA MET A 1 -3.82 -21.52 -27.46
C MET A 1 -2.84 -20.36 -27.53
N LEU A 2 -1.77 -20.32 -26.73
CA LEU A 2 -0.73 -19.28 -26.80
C LEU A 2 0.42 -19.64 -27.75
N ASP A 3 0.51 -20.90 -28.19
CA ASP A 3 1.62 -21.41 -29.01
C ASP A 3 1.62 -20.81 -30.42
N GLY A 4 0.44 -20.65 -31.03
CA GLY A 4 0.30 -20.08 -32.37
C GLY A 4 0.48 -18.57 -32.48
N VAL A 5 0.54 -17.85 -31.35
CA VAL A 5 0.79 -16.39 -31.31
C VAL A 5 2.30 -16.12 -31.25
N LYS A 6 3.06 -16.90 -30.47
CA LYS A 6 4.52 -16.78 -30.36
C LYS A 6 5.22 -16.94 -31.71
N GLU A 7 4.72 -17.85 -32.54
CA GLU A 7 5.37 -18.25 -33.79
C GLU A 7 5.26 -17.19 -34.89
N ARG A 8 4.24 -16.32 -34.83
CA ARG A 8 4.03 -15.25 -35.83
C ARG A 8 4.92 -14.03 -35.58
N ASP A 9 5.15 -13.68 -34.32
CA ASP A 9 5.88 -12.46 -33.96
C ASP A 9 7.40 -12.67 -33.88
N ASN A 10 7.86 -13.89 -33.60
CA ASN A 10 9.29 -14.24 -33.55
C ASN A 10 9.99 -14.25 -34.93
N ILE A 11 9.23 -14.35 -36.03
CA ILE A 11 9.78 -14.35 -37.40
C ILE A 11 10.13 -12.93 -37.86
N ALA A 12 9.45 -11.90 -37.33
CA ALA A 12 9.62 -10.51 -37.79
C ALA A 12 10.87 -9.81 -37.24
N VAL A 13 11.43 -10.30 -36.12
CA VAL A 13 12.53 -9.63 -35.40
C VAL A 13 13.81 -10.49 -35.37
N GLY A 14 13.76 -11.77 -35.77
CA GLY A 14 14.92 -12.66 -35.75
C GLY A 14 15.45 -12.98 -34.34
N MET A 15 14.71 -12.60 -33.30
CA MET A 15 14.97 -12.87 -31.89
C MET A 15 13.67 -13.35 -31.23
N ASP A 16 13.77 -14.18 -30.20
CA ASP A 16 12.64 -14.65 -29.42
C ASP A 16 12.11 -13.50 -28.55
N VAL A 17 11.19 -12.70 -29.09
CA VAL A 17 10.69 -11.45 -28.46
C VAL A 17 9.65 -11.75 -27.37
N LEU A 18 9.03 -12.93 -27.40
CA LEU A 18 7.97 -13.34 -26.48
C LEU A 18 8.40 -14.51 -25.59
N THR A 19 9.37 -14.26 -24.72
CA THR A 19 9.60 -15.14 -23.56
C THR A 19 8.41 -15.09 -22.61
N SER A 20 7.83 -16.26 -22.32
CA SER A 20 6.81 -16.39 -21.29
C SER A 20 7.38 -15.93 -19.95
N TYR A 21 6.73 -14.92 -19.34
CA TYR A 21 7.08 -14.49 -18.00
C TYR A 21 6.76 -15.61 -17.00
N GLU A 22 7.78 -16.23 -16.45
CA GLU A 22 7.65 -17.22 -15.38
C GLU A 22 7.67 -16.51 -14.03
N ILE A 23 6.56 -16.61 -13.29
CA ILE A 23 6.52 -16.15 -11.90
C ILE A 23 7.40 -17.08 -11.09
N ARG A 24 8.51 -16.56 -10.56
CA ARG A 24 9.37 -17.28 -9.62
C ARG A 24 8.66 -17.39 -8.27
N CYS A 25 7.90 -18.46 -8.07
CA CYS A 25 7.10 -18.68 -6.86
C CYS A 25 7.91 -18.54 -5.55
N LYS A 26 9.20 -18.91 -5.55
CA LYS A 26 10.12 -18.75 -4.41
C LYS A 26 10.29 -17.29 -3.96
N GLU A 27 10.14 -16.33 -4.87
CA GLU A 27 10.21 -14.89 -4.53
C GLU A 27 8.89 -14.39 -3.92
N LEU A 28 7.79 -15.11 -4.14
CA LEU A 28 6.48 -14.78 -3.62
C LEU A 28 6.31 -15.18 -2.14
N ASP A 29 7.16 -16.05 -1.60
CA ASP A 29 7.09 -16.49 -0.19
C ASP A 29 7.15 -15.30 0.80
N SER A 30 7.97 -14.30 0.47
CA SER A 30 8.06 -13.05 1.24
C SER A 30 6.75 -12.25 1.23
N PHE A 31 6.03 -12.26 0.11
CA PHE A 31 4.73 -11.61 -0.03
C PHE A 31 3.65 -12.38 0.73
N VAL A 32 3.63 -13.71 0.63
CA VAL A 32 2.70 -14.57 1.36
C VAL A 32 2.87 -14.40 2.87
N LEU A 33 4.10 -14.33 3.36
CA LEU A 33 4.37 -14.08 4.78
C LEU A 33 3.81 -12.72 5.23
N ARG A 34 4.08 -11.65 4.48
CA ARG A 34 3.55 -10.30 4.77
C ARG A 34 2.03 -10.24 4.74
N ALA A 35 1.41 -10.91 3.76
CA ALA A 35 -0.04 -10.99 3.69
C ALA A 35 -0.62 -11.70 4.91
N ARG A 36 0.00 -12.80 5.36
CA ARG A 36 -0.42 -13.52 6.57
C ARG A 36 -0.26 -12.68 7.84
N GLU A 37 0.87 -11.99 8.00
CA GLU A 37 1.10 -11.08 9.13
C GLU A 37 0.09 -9.92 9.16
N ALA A 38 -0.18 -9.31 8.01
CA ALA A 38 -1.17 -8.24 7.89
C ALA A 38 -2.58 -8.73 8.23
N MET A 39 -2.97 -9.91 7.73
CA MET A 39 -4.26 -10.52 8.07
C MET A 39 -4.36 -10.82 9.58
N ALA A 40 -3.31 -11.38 10.18
CA ALA A 40 -3.28 -11.70 11.60
C ALA A 40 -3.35 -10.44 12.49
N ALA A 41 -2.67 -9.36 12.09
CA ALA A 41 -2.70 -8.11 12.82
C ALA A 41 -4.04 -7.37 12.68
N THR A 42 -4.76 -7.58 11.58
CA THR A 42 -6.05 -6.92 11.31
C THR A 42 -7.16 -7.52 12.16
N THR A 43 -7.35 -6.98 13.35
CA THR A 43 -8.44 -7.36 14.26
C THR A 43 -9.67 -6.48 14.09
N ARG A 44 -10.84 -6.93 14.59
CA ARG A 44 -12.08 -6.13 14.57
C ARG A 44 -11.92 -4.78 15.28
N SER A 45 -11.15 -4.75 16.37
CA SER A 45 -10.87 -3.51 17.10
C SER A 45 -10.11 -2.54 16.20
N VAL A 46 -9.05 -3.00 15.55
CA VAL A 46 -8.30 -2.19 14.58
C VAL A 46 -9.19 -1.65 13.47
N VAL A 47 -10.08 -2.47 12.91
CA VAL A 47 -10.99 -2.01 11.84
C VAL A 47 -11.92 -0.91 12.34
N LYS A 48 -12.48 -1.07 13.54
CA LYS A 48 -13.31 -0.02 14.18
C LYS A 48 -12.50 1.26 14.41
N GLU A 49 -11.29 1.11 14.92
CA GLU A 49 -10.39 2.22 15.20
C GLU A 49 -10.01 2.98 13.91
N ALA A 50 -9.66 2.26 12.85
CA ALA A 50 -9.39 2.83 11.54
C ALA A 50 -10.61 3.57 10.98
N ARG A 51 -11.80 2.99 11.09
CA ARG A 51 -13.05 3.61 10.62
C ARG A 51 -13.39 4.88 11.38
N LEU A 52 -13.21 4.88 12.70
CA LEU A 52 -13.42 6.07 13.52
C LEU A 52 -12.44 7.19 13.13
N ALA A 53 -11.17 6.86 12.85
CA ALA A 53 -10.20 7.85 12.38
C ALA A 53 -10.60 8.47 11.03
N GLU A 54 -11.05 7.67 10.08
CA GLU A 54 -11.53 8.12 8.78
C GLU A 54 -12.75 9.06 8.93
N ILE A 55 -13.76 8.67 9.71
CA ILE A 55 -14.95 9.49 9.94
C ILE A 55 -14.59 10.83 10.59
N ARG A 56 -13.69 10.85 11.58
CA ARG A 56 -13.23 12.11 12.19
C ARG A 56 -12.59 13.05 11.17
N GLN A 57 -11.73 12.52 10.31
CA GLN A 57 -11.10 13.32 9.26
C GLN A 57 -12.11 13.84 8.24
N GLU A 58 -13.14 13.06 7.91
CA GLU A 58 -14.22 13.50 7.03
C GLU A 58 -15.03 14.64 7.67
N VAL A 59 -15.34 14.51 8.97
CA VAL A 59 -16.03 15.55 9.75
C VAL A 59 -15.24 16.85 9.78
N LEU A 60 -13.93 16.79 10.06
CA LEU A 60 -13.06 17.96 10.12
C LEU A 60 -12.84 18.63 8.75
N ARG A 61 -12.90 17.86 7.65
CA ARG A 61 -12.77 18.37 6.28
C ARG A 61 -14.10 18.80 5.66
N SER A 62 -15.22 18.53 6.30
CA SER A 62 -16.55 18.82 5.77
C SER A 62 -16.85 20.32 5.73
N ALA A 63 -17.00 20.86 4.52
CA ALA A 63 -17.39 22.26 4.32
C ALA A 63 -18.75 22.60 4.95
N LYS A 64 -19.66 21.62 5.04
CA LYS A 64 -21.00 21.78 5.63
C LYS A 64 -20.96 22.03 7.14
N LEU A 65 -19.95 21.47 7.82
CA LEU A 65 -19.81 21.58 9.28
C LEU A 65 -19.00 22.79 9.72
N ASN A 66 -18.37 23.53 8.80
CA ASN A 66 -17.58 24.72 9.14
C ASN A 66 -18.38 25.75 9.96
N GLY A 67 -19.59 26.09 9.54
CA GLY A 67 -20.43 27.05 10.27
C GLY A 67 -20.82 26.57 11.67
N TYR A 68 -20.93 25.25 11.87
CA TYR A 68 -21.16 24.68 13.18
C TYR A 68 -19.93 24.80 14.09
N PHE A 69 -18.74 24.51 13.57
CA PHE A 69 -17.49 24.62 14.33
C PHE A 69 -17.10 26.06 14.65
N VAL A 70 -17.45 27.04 13.80
CA VAL A 70 -17.27 28.47 14.12
C VAL A 70 -18.09 28.86 15.37
N ARG A 71 -19.31 28.32 15.52
CA ARG A 71 -20.15 28.54 16.70
C ARG A 71 -19.74 27.70 17.90
N ASN A 72 -19.13 26.54 17.67
CA ASN A 72 -18.74 25.57 18.69
C ASN A 72 -17.25 25.21 18.57
N PRO A 73 -16.31 26.13 18.87
CA PRO A 73 -14.88 25.89 18.70
C PRO A 73 -14.37 24.75 19.58
N ARG A 74 -14.99 24.53 20.74
CA ARG A 74 -14.63 23.44 21.67
C ARG A 74 -14.78 22.06 21.03
N GLU A 75 -15.80 21.85 20.20
CA GLU A 75 -16.04 20.53 19.59
C GLU A 75 -15.04 20.22 18.48
N ARG A 76 -14.64 21.25 17.74
CA ARG A 76 -13.53 21.14 16.78
C ARG A 76 -12.25 20.72 17.49
N ASP A 77 -11.92 21.42 18.58
CA ASP A 77 -10.76 21.13 19.42
C ASP A 77 -10.79 19.70 19.98
N LEU A 78 -11.95 19.23 20.45
CA LEU A 78 -12.12 17.87 20.96
C LEU A 78 -11.85 16.82 19.87
N LEU A 79 -12.34 17.05 18.66
CA LEU A 79 -12.11 16.16 17.52
C LEU A 79 -10.65 16.17 17.04
N GLU A 80 -9.98 17.32 17.08
CA GLU A 80 -8.56 17.46 16.70
C GLU A 80 -7.62 16.84 17.74
N LYS A 81 -7.96 16.95 19.04
CA LYS A 81 -7.15 16.44 20.16
C LYS A 81 -7.45 14.99 20.52
N ASP A 82 -8.45 14.37 19.88
CA ASP A 82 -8.79 12.99 20.17
C ASP A 82 -7.59 12.07 19.90
N LYS A 83 -7.38 11.11 20.80
CA LYS A 83 -6.17 10.28 20.80
C LYS A 83 -6.10 9.51 19.49
N LYS A 84 -4.92 9.50 18.86
CA LYS A 84 -4.66 8.65 17.70
C LYS A 84 -4.99 7.21 18.05
N LEU A 85 -6.02 6.70 17.38
CA LEU A 85 -6.49 5.34 17.50
C LEU A 85 -5.42 4.38 16.97
N GLN A 86 -5.33 3.17 17.54
CA GLN A 86 -4.25 2.23 17.22
C GLN A 86 -4.16 1.97 15.72
N GLN A 87 -3.09 2.44 15.09
CA GLN A 87 -2.75 2.08 13.72
C GLN A 87 -2.05 0.71 13.74
N LEU A 88 -2.36 -0.13 12.76
CA LEU A 88 -1.62 -1.37 12.53
C LEU A 88 -0.15 -1.05 12.33
N SER A 89 0.68 -1.38 13.33
CA SER A 89 2.12 -1.20 13.26
C SER A 89 2.77 -2.57 13.01
N LEU A 90 2.93 -2.93 11.74
CA LEU A 90 3.68 -4.11 11.32
C LEU A 90 5.19 -3.79 11.40
N LYS A 91 5.77 -3.87 12.61
CA LYS A 91 7.21 -3.63 12.84
C LYS A 91 8.01 -4.94 12.78
N SER A 92 7.89 -5.70 11.68
CA SER A 92 8.77 -6.85 11.48
C SER A 92 10.01 -6.42 10.69
N PRO A 93 11.25 -6.51 11.24
CA PRO A 93 12.48 -6.18 10.52
C PRO A 93 12.78 -7.10 9.34
N ALA A 94 12.09 -8.25 9.23
CA ALA A 94 12.16 -9.14 8.07
C ALA A 94 11.55 -8.55 6.77
N ILE A 95 10.98 -7.34 6.85
CA ILE A 95 10.30 -6.64 5.75
C ILE A 95 11.22 -5.59 5.07
N ALA A 96 12.41 -5.31 5.62
CA ALA A 96 13.31 -4.28 5.06
C ALA A 96 14.06 -4.73 3.79
N ASP A 97 14.32 -6.02 3.63
CA ASP A 97 15.03 -6.55 2.46
C ASP A 97 14.03 -7.10 1.42
N ALA A 98 13.61 -6.21 0.51
CA ALA A 98 13.12 -6.67 -0.77
C ALA A 98 14.32 -7.22 -1.57
N PRO A 99 14.23 -8.44 -2.15
CA PRO A 99 15.29 -8.98 -2.98
C PRO A 99 15.74 -7.94 -4.04
N PRO A 100 17.06 -7.77 -4.29
CA PRO A 100 17.61 -6.73 -5.16
C PRO A 100 17.11 -6.72 -6.61
N LEU A 101 16.29 -7.70 -7.00
CA LEU A 101 15.66 -7.76 -8.31
C LEU A 101 14.41 -6.87 -8.44
N TYR A 102 13.82 -6.45 -7.31
CA TYR A 102 12.69 -5.52 -7.26
C TYR A 102 13.10 -4.07 -6.98
N CYS A 103 14.30 -3.85 -6.43
CA CYS A 103 14.95 -2.56 -6.42
C CYS A 103 15.65 -2.41 -7.77
N ALA A 104 15.11 -1.60 -8.67
CA ALA A 104 15.74 -1.31 -9.96
C ALA A 104 17.21 -0.92 -9.71
N LYS A 105 18.14 -1.79 -10.12
CA LYS A 105 19.58 -1.57 -9.93
C LYS A 105 20.13 -0.38 -10.71
N ASP A 106 19.29 0.28 -11.50
CA ASP A 106 19.68 1.34 -12.42
C ASP A 106 18.96 2.67 -12.16
N SER A 107 18.25 2.81 -11.03
CA SER A 107 17.72 4.12 -10.66
C SER A 107 18.75 4.90 -9.85
N THR A 108 19.48 5.77 -10.55
CA THR A 108 20.13 6.94 -9.97
C THR A 108 19.07 7.89 -9.36
N TRP A 109 18.44 7.47 -8.26
CA TRP A 109 17.66 8.37 -7.42
C TRP A 109 18.65 9.23 -6.61
N HIS A 110 19.21 10.23 -7.27
CA HIS A 110 19.73 11.37 -6.55
C HIS A 110 18.59 11.94 -5.68
N ARG A 111 18.75 11.76 -4.36
CA ARG A 111 18.38 12.72 -3.31
C ARG A 111 17.21 13.63 -3.69
N LEU A 112 15.98 13.14 -3.58
CA LEU A 112 14.84 14.01 -3.37
C LEU A 112 14.80 14.36 -1.88
N HIS A 113 15.23 15.57 -1.58
CA HIS A 113 14.92 16.23 -0.32
C HIS A 113 13.40 16.44 -0.26
N PHE A 114 12.79 15.86 0.77
CA PHE A 114 11.68 16.47 1.50
C PHE A 114 11.97 16.31 3.00
#